data_AF-A0A964ZAK9-F1
#
_entry.id   AF-A0A964ZAK9-F1
#
_cell.length_a   1.000
_cell.length_b   1.000
_cell.length_c   1.000
_cell.angle_alpha   90.00
_cell.angle_beta   90.00
_cell.angle_gamma   90.00
#
_symmetry.space_group_name_H-M   'P 1'
#
loop_
_entity.id
_entity.type
_entity.pdbx_description
1 polymer ?
#
loop_
_entity_poly.entity_id
_entity_poly.type
_entity_poly.pdbx_seq_one_letter_code
_entity_poly.pdbx_strand_id
1 'polypeptide(L)'
;MSETQPLPSATRPIGPEMTKLLRGLKTGQRIRITQTVRMNSRWNFSRPIEGVFREVNYLSTGLATDRIPEDDIIVVTVHFTKDNGELSSVAVDPSSRIEVIS
;
A
#
# COMPACT_ATOMS: atom_id res chain seq x y z
N MET A 1 -24.96 2.34 -11.13
CA MET A 1 -24.15 1.31 -10.46
C MET A 1 -22.70 1.66 -10.75
N SER A 2 -21.98 2.22 -9.80
CA SER A 2 -20.63 2.74 -10.03
C SER A 2 -19.65 1.58 -10.15
N GLU A 3 -19.09 1.37 -11.34
CA GLU A 3 -18.01 0.41 -11.57
C GLU A 3 -16.78 0.83 -10.78
N THR A 4 -16.26 -0.09 -9.97
CA THR A 4 -15.00 0.07 -9.24
C THR A 4 -13.86 0.02 -10.24
N GLN A 5 -13.47 1.16 -10.79
CA GLN A 5 -12.36 1.25 -11.72
C GLN A 5 -11.04 0.86 -11.00
N PRO A 6 -10.26 -0.08 -11.54
CA PRO A 6 -8.99 -0.50 -10.94
C PRO A 6 -8.01 0.68 -10.90
N LEU A 7 -7.30 0.83 -9.79
CA LEU A 7 -6.31 1.90 -9.62
C LEU A 7 -5.08 1.63 -10.49
N PRO A 8 -4.59 2.61 -11.26
CA PRO A 8 -3.36 2.46 -12.01
C PRO A 8 -2.18 2.35 -11.03
N SER A 9 -1.39 1.29 -11.19
CA SER A 9 -0.12 1.04 -10.50
C SER A 9 0.76 0.29 -11.48
N ALA A 10 1.91 0.87 -11.85
CA ALA A 10 2.91 0.19 -12.67
C ALA A 10 3.52 -1.01 -11.94
N THR A 11 3.37 -1.10 -10.61
CA THR A 11 3.73 -2.25 -9.79
C THR A 11 2.60 -3.26 -9.69
N ARG A 12 2.03 -3.67 -10.84
CA ARG A 12 0.73 -4.38 -10.95
C ARG A 12 -0.42 -3.57 -10.31
N PRO A 13 -1.61 -3.55 -10.93
CA PRO A 13 -2.76 -2.88 -10.33
C PRO A 13 -3.06 -3.51 -8.96
N ILE A 14 -3.28 -2.67 -7.95
CA ILE A 14 -3.79 -3.13 -6.66
C ILE A 14 -5.20 -3.68 -6.89
N GLY A 15 -5.45 -4.88 -6.37
CA GLY A 15 -6.75 -5.53 -6.56
C GLY A 15 -7.91 -4.67 -6.06
N PRO A 16 -9.13 -4.86 -6.61
CA PRO A 16 -10.31 -4.07 -6.26
C PRO A 16 -10.66 -4.17 -4.76
N GLU A 17 -10.45 -5.34 -4.14
CA GLU A 17 -10.68 -5.57 -2.70
C GLU A 17 -9.77 -4.70 -1.83
N MET A 18 -8.46 -4.68 -2.10
CA MET A 18 -7.51 -3.84 -1.37
C MET A 18 -7.78 -2.36 -1.60
N THR A 19 -8.16 -1.97 -2.82
CA THR A 19 -8.58 -0.59 -3.12
C THR A 19 -9.78 -0.17 -2.28
N LYS A 20 -10.80 -1.02 -2.19
CA LYS A 20 -11.99 -0.78 -1.37
C LYS A 20 -11.65 -0.66 0.11
N LEU A 21 -10.77 -1.54 0.60
CA LEU A 21 -10.29 -1.50 1.98
C LEU A 21 -9.56 -0.20 2.28
N LEU A 22 -8.56 0.17 1.47
CA LEU A 22 -7.76 1.39 1.66
C LEU A 22 -8.62 2.66 1.63
N ARG A 23 -9.63 2.73 0.74
CA ARG A 23 -10.58 3.86 0.69
C ARG A 23 -11.53 3.91 1.89
N GLY A 24 -11.77 2.76 2.53
CA GLY A 24 -12.65 2.66 3.70
C GLY A 24 -11.94 2.92 5.04
N LEU A 25 -10.61 2.96 5.05
CA LEU A 25 -9.83 3.22 6.26
C LEU A 25 -10.03 4.66 6.73
N LYS A 26 -10.20 4.82 8.05
CA LYS A 26 -10.30 6.11 8.72
C LYS A 26 -9.07 6.36 9.56
N THR A 27 -8.55 7.58 9.51
CA THR A 27 -7.47 8.05 10.37
C THR A 27 -7.79 7.73 11.84
N GLY A 28 -6.83 7.14 12.55
CA GLY A 28 -7.00 6.70 13.94
C GLY A 28 -7.36 5.21 14.11
N GLN A 29 -7.73 4.50 13.04
CA GLN A 29 -7.98 3.05 13.13
C GLN A 29 -6.69 2.26 13.34
N ARG A 30 -6.76 1.20 14.13
CA ARG A 30 -5.62 0.30 14.31
C ARG A 30 -5.57 -0.71 13.17
N ILE A 31 -4.45 -0.78 12.49
CA ILE A 31 -4.23 -1.65 11.36
C ILE A 31 -3.05 -2.59 11.59
N ARG A 32 -3.14 -3.78 11.01
CA ARG A 32 -2.03 -4.71 10.84
C ARG A 32 -1.70 -4.79 9.36
N ILE A 33 -0.44 -4.55 9.03
CA ILE A 33 0.11 -4.66 7.68
C ILE A 33 1.04 -5.87 7.67
N THR A 34 0.76 -6.84 6.82
CA THR A 34 1.65 -7.99 6.58
C THR A 34 2.29 -7.83 5.21
N GLN A 35 3.60 -7.62 5.19
CA GLN A 35 4.38 -7.63 3.96
C GLN A 35 5.05 -8.99 3.77
N THR A 36 4.98 -9.52 2.56
CA THR A 36 5.76 -10.70 2.16
C THR A 36 7.03 -10.23 1.47
N VAL A 37 8.16 -10.35 2.17
CA VAL A 37 9.48 -10.02 1.60
C VAL A 37 10.03 -11.28 0.93
N ARG A 38 10.28 -11.17 -0.37
CA ARG A 38 10.96 -12.19 -1.16
C ARG A 38 12.44 -11.86 -1.25
N MET A 39 13.29 -12.67 -0.63
CA MET A 39 14.74 -12.46 -0.66
C MET A 39 15.38 -13.19 -1.84
N ASN A 40 14.85 -14.34 -2.24
CA ASN A 40 15.26 -15.08 -3.45
C ASN A 40 14.16 -16.08 -3.87
N SER A 41 14.48 -17.03 -4.76
CA SER A 41 13.54 -18.07 -5.20
C SER A 41 13.14 -19.07 -4.11
N ARG A 42 13.90 -19.18 -3.01
CA ARG A 42 13.71 -20.18 -1.95
C ARG A 42 13.21 -19.61 -0.63
N TRP A 43 13.39 -18.31 -0.40
CA TRP A 43 13.12 -17.69 0.90
C TRP A 43 12.17 -16.50 0.76
N ASN A 44 10.96 -16.74 1.24
CA ASN A 44 9.93 -15.72 1.43
C ASN A 44 9.62 -15.66 2.93
N PHE A 45 9.63 -14.48 3.53
CA PHE A 45 9.21 -14.31 4.91
C PHE A 45 8.17 -13.20 5.00
N SER A 46 7.17 -13.42 5.85
CA SER A 46 6.12 -12.43 6.10
C SER A 46 6.35 -11.79 7.46
N ARG A 47 6.30 -10.46 7.52
CA ARG A 47 6.42 -9.71 8.78
C ARG A 47 5.16 -8.87 8.99
N PRO A 48 4.39 -9.14 10.06
CA PRO A 48 3.32 -8.25 10.46
C PRO A 48 3.91 -7.03 11.17
N ILE A 49 3.38 -5.86 10.85
CA ILE A 49 3.65 -4.60 11.52
C ILE A 49 2.29 -4.00 11.89
N GLU A 50 2.18 -3.50 13.10
CA GLU A 50 0.95 -2.90 13.60
C GLU A 50 1.14 -1.42 13.90
N GLY A 51 0.05 -0.67 13.81
CA GLY A 51 0.01 0.71 14.23
C GLY A 51 -1.31 1.39 13.93
N VAL A 52 -1.35 2.69 14.21
CA VAL A 52 -2.50 3.55 14.00
C VAL A 52 -2.41 4.16 12.60
N PHE A 53 -3.40 3.87 11.76
CA PHE A 53 -3.50 4.39 10.41
C PHE A 53 -3.63 5.91 10.41
N ARG A 54 -2.90 6.56 9.49
CA ARG A 54 -2.91 8.01 9.32
C ARG A 54 -3.53 8.40 7.98
N GLU A 55 -2.90 7.97 6.90
CA GLU A 55 -3.28 8.36 5.54
C GLU A 55 -2.73 7.37 4.51
N VAL A 56 -3.28 7.44 3.30
CA VAL A 56 -2.74 6.78 2.11
C VAL A 56 -2.30 7.85 1.12
N ASN A 57 -1.05 7.77 0.69
CA ASN A 57 -0.50 8.64 -0.34
C ASN A 57 -0.17 7.86 -1.61
N TYR A 58 -0.18 8.58 -2.72
CA TYR A 58 0.16 8.07 -4.04
C TYR A 58 1.42 8.77 -4.50
N LEU A 59 2.52 8.03 -4.54
CA LEU A 59 3.76 8.54 -5.12
C LEU A 59 3.70 8.27 -6.61
N SER A 60 3.44 9.32 -7.38
CA SER A 60 3.69 9.39 -8.82
C SER A 60 5.15 9.78 -8.98
N THR A 61 5.99 8.85 -9.42
CA THR A 61 7.38 9.16 -9.79
C THR A 61 7.55 8.99 -11.29
N GLY A 62 7.73 10.10 -12.01
CA GLY A 62 8.19 10.09 -13.40
C GLY A 62 9.72 10.05 -13.43
N LEU A 63 10.29 8.99 -13.99
CA LEU A 63 11.71 8.91 -14.32
C LEU A 63 11.90 9.55 -15.71
N ALA A 64 12.61 10.68 -15.76
CA ALA A 64 13.02 11.42 -16.96
C ALA A 64 12.03 12.46 -17.54
N THR A 65 12.63 13.43 -18.22
CA THR A 65 12.10 14.73 -18.67
C THR A 65 11.05 14.67 -19.79
N ASP A 66 10.74 13.49 -20.34
CA ASP A 66 9.74 13.31 -21.38
C ASP A 66 8.66 12.37 -20.86
N ARG A 67 7.54 12.95 -20.42
CA ARG A 67 6.43 12.20 -19.83
C ARG A 67 5.69 11.43 -20.92
N ILE A 68 5.86 10.12 -20.95
CA ILE A 68 4.97 9.21 -21.67
C ILE A 68 3.98 8.66 -20.62
N PRO A 69 2.64 8.68 -20.85
CA PRO A 69 1.66 8.20 -19.86
C PRO A 69 1.91 6.79 -19.32
N GLU A 70 2.61 5.96 -20.09
CA GLU A 70 3.03 4.61 -19.73
C GLU A 70 4.15 4.56 -18.67
N ASP A 71 4.87 5.66 -18.42
CA ASP A 71 5.99 5.75 -17.48
C ASP A 71 5.58 6.18 -16.06
N ASP A 72 4.28 6.43 -15.82
CA ASP A 72 3.76 6.79 -14.51
C ASP A 72 3.76 5.57 -13.56
N ILE A 73 4.82 5.46 -12.75
CA ILE A 73 4.84 4.53 -11.63
C ILE A 73 4.06 5.16 -10.47
N ILE A 74 2.86 4.65 -10.23
CA ILE A 74 2.07 4.97 -9.05
C ILE A 74 2.34 3.91 -7.98
N VAL A 75 2.96 4.34 -6.88
CA VAL A 75 3.19 3.51 -5.69
C VAL A 75 2.23 3.95 -4.59
N VAL A 76 1.38 3.02 -4.14
CA VAL A 76 0.48 3.28 -3.02
C VAL A 76 1.22 3.09 -1.71
N THR A 77 1.26 4.14 -0.90
CA THR A 77 1.97 4.16 0.38
C THR A 77 0.99 4.37 1.52
N VAL A 78 1.03 3.48 2.51
CA VAL A 78 0.23 3.58 3.74
C VAL A 78 1.10 4.16 4.85
N HIS A 79 0.63 5.23 5.45
CA HIS A 79 1.27 5.90 6.58
C HIS A 79 0.57 5.52 7.89
N PHE A 80 1.36 5.19 8.91
CA PHE A 80 0.86 4.80 10.22
C PHE A 80 1.85 5.16 11.33
N THR A 81 1.36 5.19 12.57
CA THR A 81 2.17 5.38 13.77
C THR A 81 2.25 4.07 14.54
N LYS A 82 3.46 3.56 14.75
CA LYS A 82 3.71 2.37 15.57
C LYS A 82 3.44 2.65 17.05
N ASP A 83 3.34 1.61 17.86
CA ASP A 83 3.09 1.73 19.30
C ASP A 83 4.19 2.47 20.06
N ASN A 84 5.42 2.48 19.54
CA ASN A 84 6.55 3.24 20.07
C ASN A 84 6.52 4.74 19.70
N GLY A 85 5.47 5.21 19.02
CA GLY A 85 5.33 6.58 18.54
C GLY A 85 6.07 6.89 17.24
N GLU A 86 6.81 5.93 16.66
CA GLU A 86 7.52 6.10 15.40
C GLU A 86 6.53 6.26 14.23
N LEU A 87 6.78 7.25 13.37
CA LEU A 87 6.07 7.42 12.11
C LEU A 87 6.68 6.49 11.07
N SER A 88 5.84 5.65 10.48
CA SER A 88 6.27 4.66 9.49
C SER A 88 5.39 4.72 8.25
N SER A 89 6.01 4.36 7.13
CA SER A 89 5.36 4.35 5.81
C SER A 89 5.71 3.06 5.10
N VAL A 90 4.73 2.44 4.47
CA VAL A 90 4.90 1.16 3.77
C VAL A 90 4.27 1.26 2.39
N ALA A 91 5.08 0.96 1.35
CA ALA A 91 4.57 0.74 0.01
C ALA A 91 3.83 -0.60 -0.06
N VAL A 92 2.63 -0.59 -0.63
CA VAL A 92 1.74 -1.76 -0.72
C VAL A 92 1.84 -2.37 -2.12
N ASP A 93 2.02 -3.68 -2.15
CA ASP A 93 2.02 -4.49 -3.37
C ASP A 93 0.87 -5.52 -3.36
N PRO A 94 0.63 -6.26 -4.46
CA PRO A 94 -0.45 -7.26 -4.51
C PRO A 94 -0.31 -8.43 -3.52
N SER A 95 0.88 -8.66 -2.95
CA SER A 95 1.11 -9.70 -1.94
C SER A 95 0.94 -9.19 -0.51
N SER A 96 0.90 -7.88 -0.34
CA SER A 96 0.67 -7.22 0.94
C SER A 96 -0.76 -7.46 1.42
N ARG A 97 -0.92 -7.61 2.73
CA ARG A 97 -2.23 -7.74 3.38
C ARG A 97 -2.40 -6.66 4.43
N ILE A 98 -3.58 -6.04 4.47
CA ILE A 98 -3.92 -5.02 5.47
C ILE A 98 -5.23 -5.44 6.13
N GLU A 99 -5.23 -5.43 7.46
CA GLU A 99 -6.36 -5.82 8.29
C GLU A 99 -6.64 -4.71 9.29
N VAL A 100 -7.91 -4.38 9.52
CA VAL A 100 -8.34 -3.54 10.64
C VAL A 100 -8.47 -4.45 11.85
N ILE A 101 -7.78 -4.12 12.95
CA ILE A 101 -7.72 -4.97 14.16
C ILE A 101 -8.42 -4.36 15.37
N SER A 102 -8.91 -3.13 15.28
CA SER A 102 -9.81 -2.51 16.27
C SER A 102 -10.68 -1.41 15.64
#